data_AF-A0A9X4KGQ2-F1
#
_entry.id   AF-A0A9X4KGQ2-F1
#
_cell.length_a   1.000
_cell.length_b   1.000
_cell.length_c   1.000
_cell.angle_alpha   90.00
_cell.angle_beta   90.00
_cell.angle_gamma   90.00
#
_symmetry.space_group_name_H-M   'P 1'
#
loop_
_entity.id
_entity.type
_entity.pdbx_description
1 polymer ?
#
loop_
_entity_poly.entity_id
_entity_poly.type
_entity_poly.pdbx_seq_one_letter_code
_entity_poly.pdbx_strand_id
1 'polypeptide(L)'
;MKRSERFTAILALHSKTGNQAMRLKKRAVNQIEQILVQYAGKRIVLGTHGDILTLILNHFNREYDFDFWASTTMPDIYESVFEGTQFVQVTRKWG
;
A
#
# COMPACT_ATOMS: atom_id res chain seq x y z
N MET A 1 26.63 -10.75 4.93
CA MET A 1 25.52 -10.04 5.60
C MET A 1 24.22 -10.44 4.92
N LYS A 2 23.36 -11.19 5.60
CA LYS A 2 22.23 -11.92 4.99
C LYS A 2 21.16 -10.95 4.50
N ARG A 3 20.85 -11.00 3.20
CA ARG A 3 19.73 -10.31 2.54
C ARG A 3 18.42 -10.90 3.10
N SER A 4 17.94 -10.40 4.23
CA SER A 4 16.57 -10.69 4.68
C SER A 4 15.65 -9.80 3.84
N GLU A 5 15.29 -10.33 2.69
CA GLU A 5 14.44 -9.69 1.70
C GLU A 5 12.99 -9.65 2.21
N ARG A 6 12.71 -8.65 3.07
CA ARG A 6 11.39 -8.31 3.62
C ARG A 6 10.63 -7.50 2.55
N PHE A 7 9.54 -8.01 1.99
CA PHE A 7 8.81 -7.30 0.92
C PHE A 7 7.29 -7.51 1.03
N THR A 8 6.51 -6.45 0.86
CA THR A 8 5.05 -6.54 0.64
C THR A 8 4.71 -5.79 -0.66
N ALA A 9 4.23 -6.50 -1.67
CA ALA A 9 3.75 -5.90 -2.91
C ALA A 9 2.27 -5.55 -2.79
N ILE A 10 1.90 -4.32 -3.13
CA ILE A 10 0.51 -3.86 -3.22
C ILE A 10 0.23 -3.58 -4.71
N LEU A 11 -0.58 -4.43 -5.31
CA LEU A 11 -1.12 -4.32 -6.66
C LEU A 11 -2.44 -3.51 -6.62
N ALA A 12 -2.55 -2.47 -7.43
CA ALA A 12 -3.82 -1.73 -7.57
C ALA A 12 -4.58 -2.12 -8.85
N LEU A 13 -5.88 -2.44 -8.71
CA LEU A 13 -6.88 -2.76 -9.72
C LEU A 13 -8.14 -1.87 -9.51
N HIS A 14 -8.59 -1.23 -10.59
CA HIS A 14 -9.68 -0.26 -10.73
C HIS A 14 -10.83 -0.22 -9.69
N SER A 15 -11.16 0.97 -9.17
CA SER A 15 -12.55 1.44 -9.02
C SER A 15 -12.59 2.98 -8.90
N LYS A 16 -13.68 3.61 -9.37
CA LYS A 16 -14.00 5.03 -9.13
C LYS A 16 -15.08 5.10 -8.05
N THR A 17 -14.78 5.53 -6.83
CA THR A 17 -15.86 5.84 -5.86
C THR A 17 -15.51 6.95 -4.87
N GLY A 18 -16.45 7.89 -4.70
CA GLY A 18 -16.34 9.04 -3.81
C GLY A 18 -16.66 8.79 -2.33
N ASN A 19 -16.23 9.77 -1.52
CA ASN A 19 -16.72 10.26 -0.21
C ASN A 19 -17.19 9.26 0.86
N GLN A 20 -16.39 8.21 1.16
CA GLN A 20 -16.40 7.51 2.47
C GLN A 20 -14.98 7.30 3.05
N ALA A 21 -14.06 8.22 2.73
CA ALA A 21 -12.61 8.04 2.89
C ALA A 21 -12.13 7.70 4.32
N MET A 22 -12.67 8.35 5.36
CA MET A 22 -12.12 8.20 6.71
C MET A 22 -12.37 6.80 7.33
N ARG A 23 -13.59 6.26 7.18
CA ARG A 23 -13.93 4.91 7.65
C ARG A 23 -13.20 3.84 6.85
N LEU A 24 -13.11 4.04 5.53
CA LEU A 24 -12.38 3.13 4.63
C LEU A 24 -10.88 3.13 4.95
N LYS A 25 -10.28 4.30 5.19
CA LYS A 25 -8.87 4.44 5.62
C LYS A 25 -8.60 3.67 6.89
N LYS A 26 -9.40 3.89 7.95
CA LYS A 26 -9.22 3.18 9.23
C LYS A 26 -9.32 1.66 9.06
N ARG A 27 -10.30 1.17 8.30
CA ARG A 27 -10.46 -0.27 8.04
C ARG A 27 -9.28 -0.84 7.24
N ALA A 28 -8.88 -0.16 6.17
CA ALA A 28 -7.79 -0.61 5.29
C ALA A 28 -6.46 -0.65 6.04
N VAL A 29 -6.13 0.41 6.79
CA VAL A 29 -4.91 0.49 7.61
C VAL A 29 -4.87 -0.63 8.64
N ASN A 30 -5.93 -0.82 9.42
CA ASN A 30 -5.98 -1.89 10.41
C ASN A 30 -5.76 -3.28 9.80
N GLN A 31 -6.30 -3.54 8.60
CA GLN A 31 -6.07 -4.80 7.90
C GLN A 31 -4.61 -4.94 7.45
N ILE A 32 -3.99 -3.87 6.93
CA ILE A 32 -2.58 -3.88 6.52
C ILE A 32 -1.67 -4.14 7.73
N GLU A 33 -1.89 -3.46 8.86
CA GLU A 33 -1.11 -3.69 10.08
C GLU A 33 -1.23 -5.15 10.56
N GLN A 34 -2.44 -5.73 10.52
CA GLN A 34 -2.64 -7.14 10.84
C GLN A 34 -1.90 -8.07 9.87
N ILE A 35 -1.93 -7.77 8.57
CA ILE A 35 -1.22 -8.55 7.55
C ILE A 35 0.29 -8.51 7.79
N LEU A 36 0.85 -7.34 8.12
CA LEU A 36 2.28 -7.18 8.42
C LEU A 36 2.71 -8.03 9.62
N VAL A 37 1.87 -8.11 10.66
CA VAL A 37 2.13 -8.94 11.85
C VAL A 37 1.95 -10.42 11.54
N GLN A 38 0.82 -10.82 10.96
CA GLN A 38 0.44 -12.22 10.74
C GLN A 38 1.38 -12.94 9.76
N TYR A 39 1.88 -12.21 8.77
CA TYR A 39 2.72 -12.75 7.70
C TYR A 39 4.15 -12.17 7.76
N ALA A 40 4.62 -11.81 8.95
CA ALA A 40 5.95 -11.27 9.16
C ALA A 40 7.04 -12.13 8.48
N GLY A 41 7.92 -11.47 7.72
CA GLY A 41 9.01 -12.12 6.98
C GLY A 41 8.59 -12.82 5.68
N LYS A 42 7.32 -12.78 5.29
CA LYS A 42 6.84 -13.33 4.01
C LYS A 42 6.67 -12.23 2.97
N ARG A 43 6.67 -12.64 1.70
CA ARG A 43 6.25 -11.80 0.57
C ARG A 43 4.77 -11.96 0.31
N ILE A 44 4.06 -10.84 0.18
CA ILE A 44 2.60 -10.81 -0.01
C ILE A 44 2.29 -9.94 -1.21
N VAL A 45 1.31 -10.35 -2.01
CA VAL A 45 0.75 -9.54 -3.10
C VAL A 45 -0.70 -9.24 -2.74
N LEU A 46 -1.07 -7.95 -2.71
CA LEU A 46 -2.43 -7.50 -2.41
C LEU A 46 -3.04 -6.82 -3.63
N GLY A 47 -4.17 -7.29 -4.14
CA GLY A 47 -4.96 -6.57 -5.15
C GLY A 47 -5.95 -5.60 -4.50
N THR A 48 -5.94 -4.32 -4.81
CA THR A 48 -6.84 -3.30 -4.20
C THR A 48 -7.19 -2.15 -5.15
N HIS A 49 -8.06 -1.22 -4.79
CA HIS A 49 -8.37 -0.04 -5.64
C HIS A 49 -7.33 1.08 -5.49
N GLY A 50 -7.18 1.94 -6.51
CA GLY A 50 -6.26 3.08 -6.47
C GLY A 50 -6.53 4.04 -5.31
N ASP A 51 -7.81 4.26 -4.97
CA ASP A 51 -8.23 5.03 -3.81
C ASP A 51 -7.72 4.39 -2.50
N ILE A 52 -7.87 3.07 -2.36
CA ILE A 52 -7.47 2.33 -1.16
C ILE A 52 -5.94 2.28 -1.06
N LEU A 53 -5.24 2.03 -2.17
CA LEU A 53 -3.78 2.12 -2.24
C LEU A 53 -3.31 3.47 -1.72
N THR A 54 -3.88 4.57 -2.26
CA THR A 54 -3.53 5.93 -1.84
C THR A 54 -3.78 6.12 -0.35
N LEU A 55 -4.94 5.70 0.17
CA LEU A 55 -5.24 5.82 1.61
C LEU A 55 -4.29 5.03 2.50
N ILE A 56 -3.86 3.84 2.07
CA ILE A 56 -2.88 3.00 2.78
C ILE A 56 -1.51 3.68 2.74
N LEU A 57 -1.00 4.07 1.57
CA LEU A 57 0.29 4.72 1.44
C LEU A 57 0.32 6.06 2.19
N ASN A 58 -0.77 6.84 2.11
CA ASN A 58 -0.95 8.10 2.84
C ASN A 58 -0.81 7.94 4.36
N HIS A 59 -1.22 6.79 4.89
CA HIS A 59 -1.10 6.50 6.32
C HIS A 59 0.36 6.39 6.75
N PHE A 60 1.20 5.76 5.94
CA PHE A 60 2.62 5.55 6.22
C PHE A 60 3.51 6.71 5.78
N ASN A 61 3.16 7.39 4.69
CA ASN A 61 3.81 8.61 4.21
C ASN A 61 2.74 9.56 3.65
N ARG A 62 2.63 10.76 4.24
CA ARG A 62 1.61 11.75 3.88
C ARG A 62 1.76 12.34 2.48
N GLU A 63 2.92 12.17 1.83
CA GLU A 63 3.16 12.61 0.44
C GLU A 63 2.28 11.86 -0.58
N TYR A 64 1.75 10.69 -0.22
CA TYR A 64 0.79 9.97 -1.06
C TYR A 64 -0.61 10.54 -0.84
N ASP A 65 -0.94 11.63 -1.50
CA ASP A 65 -2.21 12.34 -1.37
C ASP A 65 -3.04 12.31 -2.67
N PHE A 66 -3.89 13.33 -2.87
CA PHE A 66 -4.71 13.44 -4.08
C PHE A 66 -3.87 13.56 -5.35
N ASP A 67 -2.73 14.26 -5.30
CA ASP A 67 -1.88 14.45 -6.48
C ASP A 67 -1.20 13.14 -6.86
N PHE A 68 -0.76 12.36 -5.86
CA PHE A 68 -0.31 10.99 -6.10
C PHE A 68 -1.40 10.16 -6.78
N TRP A 69 -2.61 10.14 -6.21
CA TRP A 69 -3.73 9.39 -6.77
C TRP A 69 -4.01 9.78 -8.22
N ALA A 70 -4.05 11.08 -8.51
CA ALA A 70 -4.29 11.62 -9.84
C ALA A 70 -3.16 11.26 -10.84
N SER A 71 -1.94 11.03 -10.35
CA SER A 71 -0.78 10.62 -11.15
C SER A 71 -0.67 9.11 -11.43
N THR A 72 -1.46 8.29 -10.73
CA THR A 72 -1.45 6.83 -10.94
C THR A 72 -1.93 6.46 -12.34
N THR A 73 -1.32 5.44 -12.94
CA THR A 73 -1.80 4.86 -14.21
C THR A 73 -2.33 3.46 -13.93
N MET A 74 -2.97 2.84 -14.92
CA MET A 74 -3.62 1.55 -14.72
C MET A 74 -3.23 0.55 -15.82
N PRO A 75 -2.71 -0.64 -15.47
CA PRO A 75 -2.42 -1.10 -14.10
C PRO A 75 -1.15 -0.46 -13.51
N ASP A 76 -1.11 -0.34 -12.19
CA ASP A 76 0.05 0.12 -11.43
C ASP A 76 0.49 -0.92 -10.40
N ILE A 77 1.81 -1.09 -10.25
CA ILE A 77 2.38 -2.00 -9.25
C ILE A 77 3.30 -1.22 -8.33
N TYR A 78 3.01 -1.22 -7.02
CA TYR A 78 3.83 -0.60 -6.01
C TYR A 78 4.39 -1.65 -5.04
N GLU A 79 5.70 -1.67 -4.87
CA GLU A 79 6.37 -2.49 -3.86
C GLU A 79 6.64 -1.64 -2.62
N SER A 80 6.06 -2.03 -1.48
CA SER A 80 6.31 -1.38 -0.19
C SER A 80 7.17 -2.27 0.70
N VAL A 81 8.22 -1.70 1.29
CA VAL A 81 9.13 -2.40 2.19
C VAL A 81 8.86 -1.97 3.62
N PHE A 82 8.74 -2.97 4.50
CA PHE A 82 8.52 -2.78 5.93
C PHE A 82 9.55 -3.55 6.77
N GLU A 83 9.93 -2.97 7.89
CA GLU A 83 10.65 -3.64 8.97
C GLU A 83 9.71 -3.83 10.15
N GLY A 84 9.13 -5.03 10.27
CA GLY A 84 7.99 -5.24 11.16
C GLY A 84 6.80 -4.45 10.65
N THR A 85 6.29 -3.51 11.44
CA THR A 85 5.22 -2.57 11.06
C THR A 85 5.76 -1.20 10.63
N GLN A 86 7.07 -0.98 10.71
CA GLN A 86 7.69 0.28 10.32
C GLN A 86 7.83 0.36 8.80
N PHE A 87 7.26 1.40 8.21
CA PHE A 87 7.42 1.70 6.78
C PHE A 87 8.86 2.16 6.49
N VAL A 88 9.44 1.63 5.40
CA VAL A 88 10.80 1.98 4.96
C VAL A 88 10.78 2.76 3.66
N GLN A 89 10.12 2.20 2.64
CA GLN A 89 10.06 2.80 1.31
C GLN A 89 8.93 2.18 0.49
N VAL A 90 8.54 2.88 -0.57
CA VAL A 90 7.72 2.33 -1.64
C VAL A 90 8.36 2.66 -3.00
N THR A 91 8.26 1.74 -3.95
CA THR A 91 8.77 1.92 -5.31
C THR A 91 7.70 1.49 -6.30
N ARG A 92 7.41 2.34 -7.28
CA ARG A 92 6.59 1.97 -8.44
C ARG A 92 7.41 1.02 -9.33
N LYS A 93 6.93 -0.21 -9.50
CA LYS A 93 7.56 -1.25 -10.32
C LYS A 93 7.02 -1.28 -11.74
N TRP A 94 5.80 -0.79 -11.95
CA TRP A 94 5.14 -0.72 -13.25
C TRP A 94 4.10 0.41 -13.24
N GLY A 95 3.98 1.10 -14.38
CA GLY A 95 3.02 2.17 -14.64
C GLY A 95 3.15 2.81 -16.02
#